data_AF-A0A6M3KC44-F1
#
_entry.id   AF-A0A6M3KC44-F1
#
_cell.length_a   1.000
_cell.length_b   1.000
_cell.length_c   1.000
_cell.angle_alpha   90.00
_cell.angle_beta   90.00
_cell.angle_gamma   90.00
#
_symmetry.space_group_name_H-M   'P 1'
#
loop_
_entity.id
_entity.type
_entity.pdbx_description
1 polymer ?
#
loop_
_entity_poly.entity_id
_entity_poly.type
_entity_poly.pdbx_seq_one_letter_code
_entity_poly.pdbx_strand_id
1 'polypeptide(L)'
;MRGIVVSPRAYKPTQMPRMWDEEMAVNHSIEAEEGVLGCLLLDWMQAEPEKVTRVMVSLKPKHFYREKNRWVYDACQALYKGGHPIDQVTVTHELEKQGKLEAVGGAAYLSHILSISTVPLNVEHYARIIRDCYNERRNGH
;
A
#
# COMPACT_ATOMS: atom_id res chain seq x y z
N MET A 1 43.52 -15.40 -36.10
CA MET A 1 42.66 -16.33 -35.35
C MET A 1 42.06 -15.59 -34.16
N ARG A 2 40.71 -15.60 -34.04
CA ARG A 2 39.81 -15.44 -32.87
C ARG A 2 40.30 -14.55 -31.70
N GLY A 3 39.65 -13.48 -31.25
CA GLY A 3 38.22 -13.12 -31.17
C GLY A 3 37.88 -12.84 -29.70
N ILE A 4 37.27 -11.70 -29.36
CA ILE A 4 36.33 -11.49 -28.23
C ILE A 4 35.63 -10.15 -28.50
N VAL A 5 34.31 -10.21 -28.56
CA VAL A 5 33.39 -9.07 -28.60
C VAL A 5 33.05 -8.71 -27.15
N VAL A 6 33.25 -7.45 -26.75
CA VAL A 6 32.48 -6.84 -25.66
C VAL A 6 32.03 -5.44 -26.10
N SER A 7 30.73 -5.22 -25.91
CA SER A 7 29.86 -4.15 -26.41
C SER A 7 30.21 -2.73 -25.90
N PRO A 8 29.94 -1.65 -26.64
CA PRO A 8 30.24 -0.29 -26.21
C PRO A 8 29.06 0.33 -25.46
N ARG A 9 29.31 0.89 -24.27
CA ARG A 9 28.59 2.09 -23.86
C ARG A 9 29.47 2.98 -22.98
N ALA A 10 30.15 3.89 -23.65
CA ALA A 10 30.89 4.97 -23.01
C ALA A 10 29.90 5.91 -22.33
N TYR A 11 30.08 6.13 -21.03
CA TYR A 11 29.46 7.21 -20.29
C TYR A 11 30.53 8.28 -20.02
N LYS A 12 30.31 9.52 -20.48
CA LYS A 12 31.17 10.68 -20.18
C LYS A 12 30.40 11.67 -19.30
N PRO A 13 30.89 12.01 -18.10
CA PRO A 13 30.15 12.80 -17.11
C PRO A 13 30.59 14.26 -17.16
N THR A 14 29.75 15.18 -17.65
CA THR A 14 30.01 16.62 -17.42
C THR A 14 28.80 17.53 -17.38
N GLN A 15 27.57 17.06 -17.59
CA GLN A 15 26.38 17.90 -17.41
C GLN A 15 25.23 17.07 -16.84
N MET A 16 25.22 16.91 -15.52
CA MET A 16 24.04 16.45 -14.80
C MET A 16 23.47 17.63 -14.01
N PRO A 17 22.25 18.12 -14.33
CA PRO A 17 21.48 18.85 -13.35
C PRO A 17 21.22 17.91 -12.17
N ARG A 18 21.13 18.45 -10.95
CA ARG A 18 20.91 17.70 -9.70
C ARG A 18 19.60 16.90 -9.76
N MET A 19 19.61 15.71 -10.36
CA MET A 19 18.47 14.78 -10.44
C MET A 19 18.54 13.65 -9.40
N TRP A 20 19.55 13.64 -8.54
CA TRP A 20 19.67 12.66 -7.45
C TRP A 20 19.05 13.09 -6.12
N ASP A 21 18.52 14.31 -6.02
CA ASP A 21 17.83 14.77 -4.80
C ASP A 21 16.31 14.46 -4.81
N GLU A 22 15.71 14.11 -5.96
CA GLU A 22 14.30 13.67 -6.07
C GLU A 22 14.13 12.14 -5.90
N GLU A 23 15.15 11.35 -6.23
CA GLU A 23 15.10 9.87 -6.21
C GLU A 23 15.01 9.30 -4.78
N MET A 24 15.39 10.07 -3.75
CA MET A 24 15.34 9.69 -2.34
C MET A 24 14.02 10.07 -1.64
N ALA A 25 13.09 10.77 -2.31
CA ALA A 25 11.76 11.09 -1.79
C ALA A 25 10.70 9.99 -2.08
N VAL A 26 11.07 8.90 -2.76
CA VAL A 26 10.21 7.98 -3.53
C VAL A 26 9.72 6.71 -2.79
N ASN A 27 10.23 6.37 -1.60
CA ASN A 27 10.02 5.03 -1.00
C ASN A 27 8.67 4.81 -0.27
N HIS A 28 7.58 5.47 -0.68
CA HIS A 28 6.21 5.22 -0.23
C HIS A 28 5.18 5.83 -1.18
N SER A 29 3.94 5.34 -1.15
CA SER A 29 2.80 5.99 -1.81
C SER A 29 1.57 5.94 -0.89
N ILE A 30 1.20 7.09 -0.34
CA ILE A 30 0.03 7.21 0.54
C ILE A 30 -1.26 7.01 -0.27
N GLU A 31 -1.28 7.45 -1.52
CA GLU A 31 -2.38 7.28 -2.44
C GLU A 31 -2.65 5.80 -2.72
N ALA A 32 -1.61 4.99 -2.90
CA ALA A 32 -1.75 3.54 -3.06
C ALA A 32 -2.27 2.87 -1.78
N GLU A 33 -1.77 3.29 -0.61
CA GLU A 33 -2.24 2.78 0.68
C GLU A 33 -3.73 3.09 0.92
N GLU A 34 -4.11 4.35 0.77
CA GLU A 34 -5.49 4.81 0.93
C GLU A 34 -6.40 4.21 -0.15
N GLY A 35 -5.90 4.01 -1.37
CA GLY A 35 -6.59 3.29 -2.43
C GLY A 35 -6.90 1.84 -2.04
N VAL A 36 -5.91 1.08 -1.55
CA VAL A 36 -6.14 -0.31 -1.09
C VAL A 36 -7.15 -0.33 0.06
N LEU A 37 -7.01 0.56 1.05
CA LEU A 37 -7.93 0.62 2.18
C LEU A 37 -9.36 1.00 1.73
N GLY A 38 -9.49 1.98 0.84
CA GLY A 38 -10.77 2.39 0.27
C GLY A 38 -11.46 1.26 -0.48
N CYS A 39 -10.71 0.47 -1.26
CA CYS A 39 -11.24 -0.74 -1.89
C CYS A 39 -11.82 -1.70 -0.85
N LEU A 40 -11.04 -2.02 0.18
CA LEU A 40 -11.44 -2.97 1.19
C LEU A 40 -12.68 -2.50 1.96
N LEU A 41 -12.79 -1.21 2.27
CA LEU A 41 -13.89 -0.62 3.04
C LEU A 41 -15.21 -0.50 2.27
N LEU A 42 -15.18 -0.52 0.94
CA LEU A 42 -16.37 -0.44 0.08
C LEU A 42 -17.14 -1.77 -0.04
N ASP A 43 -16.95 -2.71 0.90
CA ASP A 43 -17.51 -4.06 0.91
C ASP A 43 -17.24 -4.84 -0.40
N TRP A 44 -16.06 -4.61 -0.99
CA TRP A 44 -15.62 -5.33 -2.19
C TRP A 44 -15.42 -6.83 -1.96
N MET A 45 -15.46 -7.28 -0.70
CA MET A 45 -15.38 -8.70 -0.37
C MET A 45 -16.56 -9.49 -0.97
N GLN A 46 -17.74 -8.87 -1.10
CA GLN A 46 -18.88 -9.52 -1.75
C GLN A 46 -18.83 -9.46 -3.27
N ALA A 47 -18.37 -8.34 -3.83
CA ALA A 47 -18.35 -8.13 -5.28
C ALA A 47 -17.22 -8.91 -5.97
N GLU A 48 -16.01 -8.89 -5.38
CA GLU A 48 -14.79 -9.45 -5.98
C GLU A 48 -13.92 -10.21 -4.94
N PRO A 49 -14.43 -11.29 -4.32
CA PRO A 49 -13.78 -12.00 -3.21
C PRO A 49 -12.38 -12.53 -3.54
N GLU A 50 -12.15 -12.94 -4.80
CA GLU A 50 -10.84 -13.41 -5.25
C GLU A 50 -9.79 -12.30 -5.23
N LYS A 51 -10.13 -11.08 -5.65
CA LYS A 51 -9.22 -9.94 -5.64
C LYS A 51 -8.87 -9.54 -4.21
N VAL A 52 -9.87 -9.47 -3.34
CA VAL A 52 -9.67 -9.20 -1.90
C VAL A 52 -8.74 -10.25 -1.29
N THR A 53 -8.96 -11.53 -1.58
CA THR A 53 -8.10 -12.62 -1.10
C THR A 53 -6.64 -12.44 -1.55
N ARG A 54 -6.40 -12.11 -2.82
CA ARG A 54 -5.04 -11.87 -3.34
C ARG A 54 -4.35 -10.71 -2.63
N VAL A 55 -5.07 -9.61 -2.36
CA VAL A 55 -4.55 -8.46 -1.60
C VAL A 55 -4.22 -8.86 -0.15
N MET A 56 -5.13 -9.58 0.53
CA MET A 56 -4.94 -10.03 1.91
C MET A 56 -3.74 -10.96 2.09
N VAL A 57 -3.48 -11.82 1.10
CA VAL A 57 -2.34 -12.75 1.12
C VAL A 57 -1.03 -12.05 0.74
N SER A 58 -1.06 -11.07 -0.16
CA SER A 58 0.14 -10.43 -0.70
C SER A 58 0.71 -9.31 0.19
N LEU A 59 -0.12 -8.67 1.01
CA LEU A 59 0.28 -7.57 1.88
C LEU A 59 0.33 -7.96 3.36
N LYS A 60 1.15 -7.23 4.12
CA LYS A 60 1.26 -7.30 5.58
C LYS A 60 1.18 -5.88 6.14
N PRO A 61 0.70 -5.68 7.37
CA PRO A 61 0.59 -4.33 7.95
C PRO A 61 1.92 -3.54 7.88
N LYS A 62 3.06 -4.21 8.11
CA LYS A 62 4.39 -3.58 8.01
C LYS A 62 4.77 -3.04 6.63
N HIS A 63 4.07 -3.45 5.56
CA HIS A 63 4.28 -2.91 4.22
C HIS A 63 3.79 -1.47 4.11
N PHE A 64 2.76 -1.10 4.86
CA PHE A 64 2.26 0.26 4.93
C PHE A 64 3.28 1.15 5.66
N TYR A 65 3.61 2.26 5.02
CA TYR A 65 4.47 3.32 5.53
C TYR A 65 3.75 4.13 6.59
N ARG A 66 2.54 4.63 6.30
CA ARG A 66 1.77 5.45 7.24
C ARG A 66 1.23 4.59 8.37
N GLU A 67 1.56 4.95 9.60
CA GLU A 67 1.18 4.18 10.79
C GLU A 67 -0.35 4.03 10.93
N LYS A 68 -1.09 5.09 10.65
CA LYS A 68 -2.56 5.05 10.65
C LYS A 68 -3.10 4.03 9.66
N ASN A 69 -2.58 4.02 8.43
CA ASN A 69 -2.99 3.06 7.40
C ASN A 69 -2.59 1.63 7.76
N ARG A 70 -1.42 1.46 8.40
CA ARG A 70 -1.00 0.17 8.94
C ARG A 70 -2.01 -0.38 9.94
N TRP A 71 -2.48 0.44 10.88
CA TRP A 71 -3.49 0.00 11.86
C TRP A 71 -4.83 -0.33 11.22
N VAL A 72 -5.29 0.49 10.28
CA VAL A 72 -6.52 0.20 9.52
C VAL A 72 -6.39 -1.14 8.78
N TYR A 73 -5.28 -1.37 8.08
CA TYR A 73 -5.05 -2.62 7.37
C TYR A 73 -4.92 -3.84 8.30
N ASP A 74 -4.33 -3.67 9.49
CA ASP A 74 -4.25 -4.72 10.50
C ASP A 74 -5.65 -5.13 11.02
N ALA A 75 -6.52 -4.15 11.27
CA ALA A 75 -7.93 -4.40 11.58
C ALA A 75 -8.65 -5.14 10.44
N CYS A 76 -8.44 -4.73 9.18
CA CYS A 76 -8.95 -5.45 8.02
C CYS A 76 -8.46 -6.92 7.97
N GLN A 77 -7.18 -7.17 8.25
CA GLN A 77 -6.65 -8.54 8.32
C GLN A 77 -7.27 -9.37 9.44
N ALA A 78 -7.52 -8.77 10.60
CA ALA A 78 -8.16 -9.45 11.73
C ALA A 78 -9.57 -9.88 11.37
N LEU A 79 -10.37 -8.98 10.78
CA LEU A 79 -11.72 -9.27 10.30
C LEU A 79 -11.72 -10.35 9.21
N TYR A 80 -10.82 -10.24 8.23
CA TYR A 80 -10.67 -11.23 7.16
C TYR A 80 -10.41 -12.64 7.72
N LYS A 81 -9.48 -12.77 8.67
CA LYS A 81 -9.16 -14.06 9.33
C LYS A 81 -10.33 -14.60 10.16
N GLY A 82 -11.14 -13.72 10.73
CA GLY A 82 -12.35 -14.08 11.46
C GLY A 82 -13.56 -14.41 10.57
N GLY A 83 -13.44 -14.25 9.25
CA GLY A 83 -14.57 -14.44 8.33
C GLY A 83 -15.64 -13.36 8.46
N HIS A 84 -15.27 -12.16 8.94
CA HIS A 84 -16.18 -11.03 9.09
C HIS A 84 -16.12 -10.10 7.87
N PRO A 85 -17.22 -9.39 7.57
CA PRO A 85 -17.22 -8.33 6.56
C PRO A 85 -16.17 -7.26 6.87
N ILE A 86 -15.62 -6.67 5.82
CA ILE A 86 -14.65 -5.59 5.90
C ILE A 86 -15.34 -4.37 5.31
N ASP A 87 -15.89 -3.55 6.20
CA ASP A 87 -16.57 -2.30 5.86
C ASP A 87 -16.26 -1.24 6.92
N GLN A 88 -16.70 0.00 6.70
CA GLN A 88 -16.40 1.09 7.64
C GLN A 88 -16.85 0.79 9.07
N VAL A 89 -18.00 0.15 9.25
CA VAL A 89 -18.58 -0.12 10.58
C VAL A 89 -17.76 -1.20 11.29
N THR A 90 -17.50 -2.33 10.62
CA THR A 90 -16.75 -3.44 11.21
C THR A 90 -15.31 -3.06 11.51
N VAL A 91 -14.66 -2.28 10.62
CA VAL A 91 -13.30 -1.79 10.84
C VAL A 91 -13.23 -0.77 11.96
N THR A 92 -14.23 0.12 12.09
CA THR A 92 -14.30 1.05 13.24
C THR A 92 -14.35 0.28 14.56
N HIS A 93 -15.22 -0.73 14.65
CA HIS A 93 -15.36 -1.55 15.85
C HIS A 93 -14.09 -2.35 16.17
N GLU A 94 -13.45 -2.93 15.15
CA GLU A 94 -12.20 -3.67 15.36
C GLU A 94 -11.05 -2.74 15.78
N LEU A 95 -10.97 -1.51 15.24
CA LEU A 95 -10.01 -0.50 15.70
C LEU A 95 -10.27 -0.05 17.14
N GLU A 96 -11.53 0.05 17.56
CA GLU A 96 -11.90 0.37 18.94
C GLU A 96 -11.47 -0.75 19.89
N LYS A 97 -11.77 -2.01 19.54
CA LYS A 97 -11.35 -3.21 20.27
C LYS A 97 -9.82 -3.31 20.41
N GLN A 98 -9.08 -2.88 19.38
CA GLN A 98 -7.61 -2.82 19.41
C GLN A 98 -7.05 -1.58 20.15
N GLY A 99 -7.90 -0.66 20.62
CA GLY A 99 -7.48 0.58 21.26
C GLY A 99 -6.77 1.56 20.32
N LYS A 100 -7.08 1.50 19.01
CA LYS A 100 -6.43 2.28 17.95
C LYS A 100 -7.32 3.32 17.28
N LEU A 101 -8.64 3.29 17.51
CA LEU A 101 -9.60 4.18 16.84
C LEU A 101 -9.25 5.66 17.00
N GLU A 102 -9.03 6.12 18.24
CA GLU A 102 -8.67 7.52 18.51
C GLU A 102 -7.34 7.91 17.87
N ALA A 103 -6.33 7.02 17.93
CA ALA A 103 -5.01 7.27 17.36
C ALA A 103 -5.03 7.37 15.82
N VAL A 104 -5.93 6.62 15.16
CA VAL A 104 -6.21 6.74 13.72
C VAL A 104 -6.87 8.09 13.39
N GLY A 105 -7.60 8.70 14.32
CA GLY A 105 -8.38 9.94 14.10
C GLY A 105 -9.90 9.68 14.06
N GLY A 106 -10.35 8.58 14.66
CA GLY A 106 -11.74 8.21 14.73
C GLY A 106 -12.33 7.72 13.41
N ALA A 107 -13.65 7.50 13.40
CA ALA A 107 -14.39 7.08 12.20
C ALA A 107 -14.26 8.08 11.04
N ALA A 108 -13.98 9.35 11.34
CA ALA A 108 -13.78 10.40 10.35
C ALA A 108 -12.60 10.10 9.39
N TYR A 109 -11.54 9.43 9.85
CA TYR A 109 -10.43 9.05 8.99
C TYR A 109 -10.84 7.99 7.95
N LEU A 110 -11.68 7.03 8.34
CA LEU A 110 -12.20 6.02 7.41
C LEU A 110 -13.15 6.66 6.39
N SER A 111 -14.01 7.60 6.83
CA SER A 111 -14.83 8.42 5.92
C SER A 111 -13.98 9.23 4.96
N HIS A 112 -12.85 9.79 5.41
CA HIS A 112 -11.92 10.49 4.55
C HIS A 112 -11.35 9.57 3.47
N ILE A 113 -10.82 8.40 3.84
CA ILE A 113 -10.31 7.39 2.89
C ILE A 113 -11.38 7.06 1.83
N LEU A 114 -12.62 6.83 2.26
CA LEU A 114 -13.73 6.55 1.34
C LEU A 114 -14.06 7.72 0.41
N SER A 115 -13.92 8.96 0.89
CA SER A 115 -14.21 10.16 0.10
C SER A 115 -13.17 10.47 -0.98
N ILE A 116 -11.91 10.12 -0.74
CA ILE A 116 -10.80 10.38 -1.68
C ILE A 116 -10.54 9.20 -2.60
N SER A 117 -10.97 8.00 -2.22
CA SER A 117 -10.77 6.78 -3.00
C SER A 117 -11.67 6.80 -4.23
N THR A 118 -11.16 7.28 -5.35
CA THR A 118 -11.78 7.04 -6.66
C THR A 118 -11.83 5.53 -6.90
N VAL A 119 -13.03 5.00 -7.16
CA VAL A 119 -13.35 3.58 -7.40
C VAL A 119 -12.23 2.84 -8.17
N PRO A 120 -11.89 1.60 -7.78
CA PRO A 120 -10.57 1.06 -8.06
C PRO A 120 -10.54 0.31 -9.37
N LEU A 121 -9.93 0.90 -10.39
CA LEU A 121 -9.65 0.12 -11.59
C LEU A 121 -8.57 -0.94 -11.37
N ASN A 122 -7.80 -0.92 -10.28
CA ASN A 122 -6.84 -2.00 -10.00
C ASN A 122 -6.29 -2.03 -8.55
N VAL A 123 -7.03 -2.60 -7.59
CA VAL A 123 -6.54 -2.79 -6.20
C VAL A 123 -5.23 -3.59 -6.14
N GLU A 124 -5.04 -4.55 -7.04
CA GLU A 124 -3.83 -5.37 -7.11
C GLU A 124 -2.61 -4.57 -7.58
N HIS A 125 -2.82 -3.55 -8.42
CA HIS A 125 -1.77 -2.61 -8.81
C HIS A 125 -1.30 -1.76 -7.64
N TYR A 126 -2.22 -1.19 -6.85
CA TYR A 126 -1.84 -0.44 -5.65
C TYR A 126 -1.16 -1.33 -4.61
N ALA A 127 -1.65 -2.57 -4.43
CA ALA A 127 -0.98 -3.53 -3.56
C ALA A 127 0.46 -3.84 -4.03
N ARG A 128 0.70 -3.88 -5.34
CA ARG A 128 2.05 -4.03 -5.90
C ARG A 128 2.94 -2.83 -5.58
N ILE A 129 2.45 -1.60 -5.78
CA ILE A 129 3.19 -0.37 -5.46
C ILE A 129 3.62 -0.38 -3.99
N ILE A 130 2.70 -0.66 -3.06
CA ILE A 130 3.01 -0.69 -1.62
C ILE A 130 4.13 -1.70 -1.31
N ARG A 131 4.09 -2.88 -1.93
CA ARG A 131 5.10 -3.91 -1.73
C ARG A 131 6.47 -3.51 -2.31
N ASP A 132 6.48 -2.89 -3.47
CA ASP A 132 7.71 -2.45 -4.14
C ASP A 132 8.38 -1.34 -3.32
N CYS A 133 7.62 -0.33 -2.89
CA CYS A 133 8.09 0.71 -1.96
C CYS A 133 8.63 0.11 -0.64
N TYR A 134 7.94 -0.89 -0.07
CA TYR A 134 8.41 -1.58 1.13
C TYR A 134 9.76 -2.28 0.91
N ASN A 135 9.94 -2.94 -0.23
CA ASN A 135 11.16 -3.66 -0.57
C ASN A 135 12.34 -2.71 -0.80
N GLU A 136 12.12 -1.61 -1.52
CA GLU A 136 13.11 -0.56 -1.73
C GLU A 136 13.56 0.04 -0.40
N ARG A 137 12.60 0.40 0.47
CA ARG A 137 12.89 0.85 1.82
C ARG A 137 13.72 -0.17 2.59
N ARG A 138 13.35 -1.46 2.55
CA ARG A 138 14.06 -2.53 3.27
C ARG A 138 15.49 -2.77 2.75
N ASN A 139 15.71 -2.63 1.45
CA ASN A 139 17.00 -2.93 0.80
C ASN A 139 17.97 -1.73 0.82
N GLY A 140 17.46 -0.51 1.06
CA GLY A 140 18.26 0.69 1.27
C GLY A 140 18.80 0.87 2.70
N HIS A 141 18.62 -0.13 3.57
CA HIS A 141 19.15 -0.18 4.93
C HIS A 141 20.27 -1.21 5.06
#